data_AF-A0A963H9G6-F1
#
_entry.id   AF-A0A963H9G6-F1
#
_cell.length_a   1.000
_cell.length_b   1.000
_cell.length_c   1.000
_cell.angle_alpha   90.00
_cell.angle_beta   90.00
_cell.angle_gamma   90.00
#
_symmetry.space_group_name_H-M   'P 1'
#
loop_
_entity.id
_entity.type
_entity.pdbx_description
1 polymer ?
#
loop_
_entity_poly.entity_id
_entity_poly.type
_entity_poly.pdbx_seq_one_letter_code
_entity_poly.pdbx_strand_id
1 'polypeptide(L)' 'PGIVPLISPAEFVEHGMLPAAAVPVLETIRQHNPLLFDFVLKRQLSAGAQRFSPSIFETRAFFERNVA' A
#
# COMPACT_ATOMS: atom_id res chain seq x y z
N PRO A 1 2.01 6.74 -18.08
CA PRO A 1 2.79 5.53 -18.46
C PRO A 1 3.11 4.68 -17.23
N GLY A 2 2.46 3.53 -17.10
CA GLY A 2 2.70 2.55 -16.03
C GLY A 2 1.85 1.31 -16.30
N ILE A 3 2.45 0.13 -16.17
CA ILE A 3 1.70 -1.13 -16.27
C ILE A 3 0.76 -1.20 -15.06
N VAL A 4 -0.53 -1.43 -15.28
CA VAL A 4 -1.48 -1.62 -14.18
C VAL A 4 -1.05 -2.85 -13.39
N PRO A 5 -0.84 -2.74 -12.07
CA PRO A 5 -0.43 -3.88 -11.27
C PRO A 5 -1.44 -5.01 -11.40
N LEU A 6 -0.98 -6.22 -11.74
CA LEU A 6 -1.77 -7.46 -11.73
C LEU A 6 -1.91 -7.97 -10.30
N ILE A 7 -2.36 -7.08 -9.41
CA ILE A 7 -2.57 -7.37 -8.00
C ILE A 7 -4.07 -7.40 -7.75
N SER A 8 -4.54 -8.45 -7.08
CA SER A 8 -5.93 -8.62 -6.67
C SER A 8 -6.10 -8.22 -5.21
N PRO A 9 -6.76 -7.08 -4.90
CA PRO A 9 -7.11 -6.75 -3.51
C PRO A 9 -8.06 -7.78 -2.88
N ALA A 10 -8.91 -8.41 -3.69
CA ALA A 10 -9.85 -9.44 -3.23
C ALA A 10 -9.11 -10.67 -2.69
N GLU A 11 -8.08 -11.16 -3.39
CA GLU A 11 -7.27 -12.29 -2.92
C GLU A 11 -6.60 -11.99 -1.57
N PHE A 12 -6.12 -10.75 -1.36
CA PHE A 12 -5.56 -10.37 -0.06
C PHE A 12 -6.60 -10.33 1.07
N VAL A 13 -7.86 -10.01 0.77
CA VAL A 13 -8.95 -10.13 1.75
C VAL A 13 -9.20 -11.59 2.09
N GLU A 14 -9.25 -12.48 1.09
CA GLU A 14 -9.45 -13.92 1.28
C GLU A 14 -8.33 -14.54 2.14
N HIS A 15 -7.10 -14.07 1.98
CA HIS A 15 -5.96 -14.49 2.81
C HIS A 15 -5.88 -13.78 4.18
N GLY A 16 -6.85 -12.92 4.53
CA GLY A 16 -6.85 -12.18 5.80
C GLY A 16 -5.73 -11.14 5.92
N MET A 17 -5.15 -10.74 4.78
CA MET A 17 -4.03 -9.80 4.71
C MET A 17 -4.45 -8.36 4.49
N LEU A 18 -5.72 -8.14 4.13
CA LEU A 18 -6.29 -6.83 3.85
C LEU A 18 -7.72 -6.74 4.41
N PRO A 19 -8.13 -5.61 5.02
CA PRO A 19 -9.51 -5.40 5.42
C PRO A 19 -10.44 -5.33 4.20
N ALA A 20 -11.60 -6.01 4.23
CA ALA A 20 -12.57 -5.97 3.13
C ALA A 20 -13.03 -4.55 2.76
N ALA A 21 -13.15 -3.66 3.76
CA ALA A 21 -13.52 -2.27 3.58
C ALA A 21 -12.50 -1.44 2.76
N ALA A 22 -11.26 -1.93 2.60
CA ALA A 22 -10.23 -1.26 1.80
C ALA A 22 -10.42 -1.42 0.30
N VAL A 23 -11.06 -2.50 -0.15
CA VAL A 23 -11.13 -2.88 -1.58
C VAL A 23 -11.77 -1.78 -2.45
N PRO A 24 -12.94 -1.20 -2.10
CA PRO A 24 -13.57 -0.18 -2.94
C PRO A 24 -12.70 1.06 -3.13
N VAL A 25 -11.95 1.45 -2.08
CA VAL A 25 -11.04 2.60 -2.11
C VAL A 25 -9.83 2.29 -3.01
N LEU A 26 -9.22 1.12 -2.85
CA LEU A 26 -8.08 0.69 -3.67
C LEU A 26 -8.46 0.59 -5.16
N GLU A 27 -9.63 0.05 -5.47
CA GLU A 27 -10.15 -0.02 -6.84
C GLU A 27 -10.36 1.36 -7.46
N THR A 28 -10.93 2.29 -6.68
CA THR A 28 -11.08 3.69 -7.11
C THR A 28 -9.72 4.33 -7.39
N ILE A 29 -8.72 4.11 -6.52
CA ILE A 29 -7.36 4.66 -6.72
C ILE A 29 -6.71 4.04 -7.96
N ARG A 30 -6.83 2.72 -8.15
CA ARG A 30 -6.21 1.98 -9.27
C ARG A 30 -6.59 2.55 -10.63
N GLN A 31 -7.86 2.96 -10.79
CA GLN A 31 -8.37 3.55 -12.02
C GLN A 31 -7.74 4.90 -12.38
N HIS A 32 -7.26 5.65 -11.38
CA HIS A 32 -6.79 7.03 -11.56
C HIS A 32 -5.26 7.15 -11.41
N ASN A 33 -4.65 6.39 -10.50
CA ASN A 33 -3.24 6.50 -10.16
C ASN A 33 -2.67 5.14 -9.72
N PRO A 34 -2.10 4.36 -10.68
CA PRO A 34 -1.52 3.05 -10.40
C PRO A 34 -0.38 3.06 -9.37
N LEU A 35 0.41 4.15 -9.29
CA LEU A 35 1.49 4.28 -8.30
C LEU A 35 0.94 4.51 -6.89
N LEU A 36 -0.08 5.36 -6.77
CA LEU A 36 -0.75 5.60 -5.49
C LEU A 36 -1.49 4.34 -5.02
N PHE A 37 -2.05 3.54 -5.94
CA PHE A 37 -2.65 2.25 -5.61
C PHE A 37 -1.65 1.34 -4.91
N ASP A 38 -0.46 1.15 -5.50
CA ASP A 38 0.58 0.29 -4.93
C ASP A 38 1.05 0.80 -3.56
N PHE A 39 1.21 2.11 -3.41
CA PHE A 39 1.55 2.73 -2.12
C PHE A 39 0.48 2.48 -1.04
N VAL A 40 -0.79 2.75 -1.34
CA VAL A 40 -1.88 2.60 -0.37
C VAL A 40 -2.11 1.12 -0.03
N LEU A 41 -2.03 0.23 -1.03
CA LEU A 41 -2.11 -1.22 -0.81
C LEU A 41 -1.04 -1.67 0.18
N LYS A 42 0.24 -1.39 -0.11
CA LYS A 42 1.36 -1.81 0.75
C LYS A 42 1.23 -1.31 2.18
N ARG A 43 0.74 -0.08 2.37
CA ARG A 43 0.53 0.50 3.71
C ARG A 43 -0.58 -0.18 4.50
N GLN A 44 -1.55 -0.80 3.83
CA GLN A 44 -2.69 -1.47 4.47
C GLN A 44 -2.51 -2.98 4.64
N LEU A 45 -1.52 -3.59 3.99
CA LEU A 45 -1.24 -5.01 4.13
C LEU A 45 -0.74 -5.38 5.53
N SER A 46 -1.21 -6.52 6.01
CA SER A 46 -0.71 -7.19 7.20
C SER A 46 -0.56 -8.70 6.96
N ALA A 47 0.32 -9.34 7.71
CA ALA A 47 0.45 -10.79 7.80
C ALA A 47 0.29 -11.21 9.27
N GLY A 48 -0.94 -11.58 9.65
CA GLY A 48 -1.31 -11.76 11.06
C GLY A 48 -1.09 -10.46 11.85
N ALA A 49 -0.25 -10.50 12.89
CA ALA A 49 0.09 -9.33 13.69
C ALA A 49 1.18 -8.43 13.07
N GLN A 50 1.80 -8.86 11.97
CA GLN A 50 2.89 -8.13 11.34
C GLN A 50 2.36 -7.18 10.27
N ARG A 51 2.98 -6.00 10.19
CA ARG A 51 2.69 -4.97 9.19
C ARG A 51 3.94 -4.16 8.93
N PHE A 52 3.98 -3.48 7.79
CA PHE A 52 5.04 -2.51 7.54
C PHE A 52 4.98 -1.37 8.56
N SER A 53 6.15 -0.94 9.04
CA SER A 53 6.26 0.25 9.87
C SER A 53 5.78 1.48 9.09
N PRO A 54 5.00 2.40 9.70
CA PRO A 54 4.61 3.65 9.04
C PRO A 54 5.81 4.43 8.46
N SER A 55 6.95 4.38 9.15
CA SER A 55 8.16 5.12 8.78
C SER A 55 8.74 4.77 7.41
N ILE A 56 8.48 3.56 6.87
CA ILE A 56 8.98 3.21 5.53
C ILE A 56 8.26 3.99 4.42
N PHE A 57 7.06 4.52 4.72
CA PHE A 57 6.25 5.32 3.81
C PHE A 57 6.47 6.83 4.02
N GLU A 58 7.27 7.22 5.01
CA GLU A 58 7.52 8.61 5.42
C GLU A 58 8.95 9.01 5.02
N THR A 59 9.16 9.32 3.74
CA THR A 59 10.51 9.52 3.18
C THR A 59 11.19 10.82 3.60
N ARG A 60 10.47 11.81 4.15
CA ARG A 60 11.04 13.12 4.52
C ARG A 60 12.23 12.99 5.48
N ALA A 61 12.07 12.25 6.58
CA ALA A 61 13.12 12.08 7.58
C ALA A 61 14.36 11.32 7.05
N PHE A 62 14.20 10.55 5.96
CA PHE A 62 15.34 9.91 5.31
C PHE A 62 16.25 10.94 4.63
N PHE A 63 15.69 11.94 3.95
CA PHE A 63 16.44 12.98 3.25
C PHE A 63 16.87 14.15 4.15
N GLU A 64 16.18 14.39 5.26
CA GLU A 64 16.51 15.46 6.22
C GLU A 64 17.55 15.04 7.28
N ARG A 65 18.04 13.80 7.22
CA ARG A 65 19.21 13.39 8.01
C ARG A 65 20.43 14.18 7.55
N ASN A 66 20.62 15.36 8.13
CA ASN A 66 21.93 16.00 8.16
C ASN A 66 22.86 15.04 8.91
N VAL A 67 23.89 14.56 8.20
CA VAL A 67 25.03 13.92 8.82
C VAL A 67 25.74 15.04 9.59
N ALA A 68 25.57 15.06 10.91
CA ALA A 68 26.40 15.83 11.83
C ALA A 68 27.63 15.00 12.20
#